data_AF-A0A2Y9CKB9-F1
#
_entry.id   AF-A0A2Y9CKB9-F1
#
_cell.length_a   1.000
_cell.length_b   1.000
_cell.length_c   1.000
_cell.angle_alpha   90.00
_cell.angle_beta   90.00
_cell.angle_gamma   90.00
#
_symmetry.space_group_name_H-M   'P 1'
#
loop_
_entity.id
_entity.type
_entity.pdbx_description
1 polymer ?
#
loop_
_entity_poly.entity_id
_entity_poly.type
_entity_poly.pdbx_seq_one_letter_code
_entity_poly.pdbx_strand_id
1 'polypeptide(L)' 'MAQVAFKSKFNVTVTHEDRIWIGVCDDLGLVTEANSYEELTSRIWKIAPELYVENGFGDISDQIRITFLQEQESIFRVAL' A
#
# COMPACT_ATOMS: atom_id res chain seq x y z
N MET A 1 -16.40 -16.06 18.07
CA MET A 1 -15.91 -15.20 16.97
C MET A 1 -14.82 -14.32 17.56
N ALA A 2 -13.54 -14.66 17.36
CA ALA A 2 -12.44 -13.82 17.86
C ALA A 2 -12.33 -12.59 16.96
N GLN A 3 -12.47 -11.40 17.54
CA GLN A 3 -12.16 -10.16 16.85
C GLN A 3 -10.64 -10.04 16.79
N VAL A 4 -10.05 -10.22 15.61
CA VAL A 4 -8.63 -9.95 15.40
C VAL A 4 -8.46 -8.43 15.50
N ALA A 5 -7.87 -7.97 16.60
CA ALA A 5 -7.47 -6.59 16.75
C ALA A 5 -6.20 -6.37 15.91
N PHE A 6 -6.34 -5.66 14.79
CA PHE A 6 -5.20 -5.22 13.98
C PHE A 6 -4.54 -4.06 14.70
N LYS A 7 -3.22 -4.14 14.93
CA LYS A 7 -2.47 -3.08 15.61
C LYS A 7 -2.49 -1.76 14.82
N SER A 8 -2.37 -1.84 13.49
CA SER A 8 -2.29 -0.67 12.62
C SER A 8 -2.93 -0.95 11.25
N LYS A 9 -3.71 0.01 10.75
CA LYS A 9 -4.29 0.01 9.40
C LYS A 9 -3.61 1.10 8.59
N PHE A 10 -3.07 0.74 7.43
CA PHE A 10 -2.42 1.67 6.50
C PHE A 10 -3.24 1.77 5.23
N ASN A 11 -3.51 3.00 4.78
CA ASN A 11 -4.17 3.24 3.51
C ASN A 11 -3.10 3.58 2.48
N VAL A 12 -2.97 2.76 1.44
CA VAL A 12 -2.11 3.05 0.30
C VAL A 12 -2.99 3.58 -0.81
N THR A 13 -2.82 4.85 -1.15
CA THR A 13 -3.44 5.44 -2.34
C THR A 13 -2.71 4.93 -3.57
N VAL A 14 -3.47 4.41 -4.52
CA VAL A 14 -2.97 3.88 -5.79
C VAL A 14 -3.49 4.75 -6.91
N THR A 15 -2.58 5.39 -7.63
CA THR A 15 -2.86 6.17 -8.84
C THR A 15 -2.23 5.48 -10.05
N HIS A 16 -2.77 5.79 -11.24
CA HIS A 16 -2.18 5.36 -12.50
C HIS A 16 -2.02 6.58 -13.40
N GLU A 17 -0.77 6.99 -13.59
CA GLU A 17 -0.39 8.19 -14.33
C GLU A 17 0.68 7.79 -15.35
N ASP A 18 0.66 8.36 -16.57
CA ASP A 18 1.70 8.12 -17.58
C ASP A 18 2.08 6.64 -17.85
N ARG A 19 1.11 5.72 -17.73
CA ARG A 19 1.27 4.26 -17.90
C ARG A 19 2.06 3.57 -16.77
N ILE A 20 2.25 4.23 -15.65
CA ILE A 20 2.86 3.69 -14.45
C ILE A 20 1.86 3.69 -13.29
N TRP A 21 1.90 2.63 -12.48
CA TRP A 21 1.15 2.53 -11.24
C TRP A 21 2.00 3.08 -10.11
N ILE A 22 1.42 3.94 -9.29
CA ILE A 22 2.08 4.61 -8.17
C ILE A 22 1.31 4.28 -6.90
N GLY A 23 2.03 3.90 -5.84
CA GLY A 23 1.48 3.61 -4.52
C GLY A 23 2.09 4.52 -3.47
N VAL A 24 1.26 5.25 -2.75
CA VAL A 24 1.68 6.19 -1.68
C VAL A 24 0.93 5.90 -0.38
N CYS A 25 1.66 5.82 0.73
CA CYS A 25 1.08 5.78 2.08
C CYS A 25 1.87 6.69 3.01
N ASP A 26 1.32 7.86 3.31
CA ASP A 26 1.97 8.87 4.15
C ASP A 26 2.23 8.35 5.57
N ASP A 27 1.25 7.63 6.15
CA ASP A 27 1.35 7.07 7.50
C ASP A 27 2.53 6.10 7.66
N LEU A 28 2.88 5.38 6.59
CA LEU A 28 3.97 4.42 6.57
C LEU A 28 5.26 5.01 5.98
N GLY A 29 5.21 6.20 5.38
CA GLY A 29 6.30 6.74 4.56
C GLY A 29 6.59 5.91 3.31
N LEU A 30 5.60 5.17 2.79
CA LEU A 30 5.77 4.30 1.63
C LEU A 30 5.51 5.09 0.34
N VAL A 31 6.46 5.05 -0.58
CA VAL A 31 6.30 5.51 -1.97
C VAL A 31 6.95 4.48 -2.89
N THR A 32 6.19 3.94 -3.84
CA THR A 32 6.72 3.01 -4.83
C THR A 32 5.93 3.05 -6.14
N GLU A 33 6.53 2.53 -7.20
CA GLU A 33 5.97 2.53 -8.55
C GLU A 33 6.25 1.21 -9.28
N ALA A 34 5.39 0.86 -10.24
CA ALA A 34 5.53 -0.32 -11.08
C ALA A 34 4.75 -0.22 -12.40
N ASN A 35 5.07 -1.07 -13.38
CA ASN A 35 4.40 -1.05 -14.68
C ASN A 35 3.03 -1.75 -14.68
N SER A 36 2.72 -2.51 -13.63
CA SER A 36 1.43 -3.16 -13.44
C SER A 36 0.97 -3.07 -11.99
N TYR A 37 -0.35 -3.14 -11.78
CA TYR A 37 -0.95 -3.15 -10.45
C TYR A 37 -0.47 -4.36 -9.62
N GLU A 38 -0.32 -5.52 -10.25
CA GLU A 38 0.19 -6.74 -9.59
C GLU A 38 1.63 -6.55 -9.11
N GLU A 39 2.49 -5.97 -9.95
CA GLU A 39 3.88 -5.68 -9.56
C GLU A 39 3.91 -4.61 -8.45
N LEU A 40 3.08 -3.57 -8.54
CA LEU A 40 2.97 -2.53 -7.52
C LEU A 40 2.60 -3.15 -6.16
N THR A 41 1.53 -3.94 -6.13
CA THR A 41 1.06 -4.57 -4.88
C THR A 41 2.09 -5.54 -4.30
N SER A 42 2.81 -6.29 -5.15
CA SER A 42 3.90 -7.15 -4.71
C SER A 42 5.04 -6.36 -4.05
N ARG A 43 5.43 -5.22 -4.65
CA ARG A 43 6.45 -4.32 -4.08
C ARG A 43 6.00 -3.73 -2.75
N ILE A 44 4.74 -3.27 -2.67
CA ILE A 44 4.17 -2.73 -1.43
C ILE A 44 4.23 -3.76 -0.30
N TRP A 45 3.86 -5.02 -0.56
CA TRP A 45 3.93 -6.08 0.46
C TRP A 45 5.35 -6.42 0.91
N LYS A 46 6.35 -6.20 0.05
CA LYS A 46 7.75 -6.37 0.40
C LYS A 46 8.26 -5.23 1.29
N ILE A 47 7.93 -3.99 0.96
CA ILE A 47 8.49 -2.79 1.60
C ILE A 47 7.73 -2.43 2.89
N ALA A 48 6.41 -2.65 2.93
CA ALA A 48 5.57 -2.22 4.05
C ALA A 48 5.99 -2.79 5.42
N PRO A 49 6.36 -4.07 5.57
CA PRO A 49 6.84 -4.61 6.85
C PRO A 49 8.16 -3.98 7.31
N GLU A 50 9.07 -3.68 6.37
CA GLU A 50 10.35 -3.03 6.67
C GLU A 50 10.10 -1.63 7.25
N LEU A 51 9.30 -0.81 6.54
CA LEU A 51 8.91 0.52 6.99
C LEU A 51 8.12 0.51 8.30
N TYR A 52 7.31 -0.52 8.53
CA TYR A 52 6.53 -0.65 9.76
C TYR A 52 7.44 -0.76 10.99
N VAL A 53 8.50 -1.56 10.88
CA VAL A 53 9.51 -1.75 11.94
C VAL A 53 10.38 -0.52 12.07
N GLU A 54 10.87 0.04 10.95
CA GLU A 54 11.74 1.22 10.95
C GLU A 54 11.07 2.46 11.58
N ASN A 55 9.76 2.61 11.37
CA ASN A 55 8.98 3.70 11.96
C ASN A 55 8.53 3.42 13.40
N GLY A 56 8.88 2.27 13.98
CA GLY A 56 8.60 1.93 15.38
C GLY A 56 7.13 1.58 15.67
N PHE A 57 6.35 1.20 14.66
CA PHE A 57 4.95 0.80 14.86
C PHE A 57 4.84 -0.59 15.52
N GLY A 58 5.88 -1.42 15.39
CA GLY A 58 5.95 -2.74 16.02
C GLY A 58 7.00 -3.64 15.36
N ASP A 59 6.75 -4.94 15.38
CA ASP A 59 7.68 -5.95 14.86
C ASP A 59 7.15 -6.62 13.59
N ILE A 60 8.03 -7.30 12.84
CA ILE A 60 7.70 -7.99 11.58
C ILE A 60 6.67 -9.12 11.74
N SER A 61 6.45 -9.62 12.96
CA SER A 61 5.42 -10.63 13.27
C SER A 61 4.02 -10.04 13.45
N ASP A 62 3.88 -8.71 13.51
CA ASP A 62 2.58 -8.06 13.63
C ASP A 62 1.77 -8.23 12.33
N GLN A 63 0.46 -8.46 12.47
CA GLN A 63 -0.43 -8.50 11.33
C GLN A 63 -0.70 -7.08 10.82
N ILE A 64 0.04 -6.68 9.79
CA ILE A 64 -0.17 -5.41 9.08
C ILE A 64 -1.38 -5.54 8.15
N ARG A 65 -2.28 -4.57 8.21
CA ARG A 65 -3.41 -4.47 7.28
C ARG A 65 -3.21 -3.27 6.37
N ILE A 66 -3.09 -3.55 5.08
CA ILE A 66 -3.02 -2.54 4.02
C ILE A 66 -4.37 -2.48 3.30
N THR A 67 -4.90 -1.27 3.13
CA THR A 67 -6.07 -0.99 2.29
C THR A 67 -5.59 -0.24 1.06
N PHE A 68 -5.81 -0.82 -0.12
CA PHE A 68 -5.52 -0.15 -1.39
C PHE A 68 -6.71 0.74 -1.76
N LEU A 69 -6.47 2.04 -1.85
CA LEU A 69 -7.46 3.04 -2.25
C LEU A 69 -7.13 3.47 -3.68
N GLN A 70 -7.91 2.96 -4.63
CA GLN A 70 -7.74 3.31 -6.03
C GLN A 70 -8.28 4.73 -6.26
N GLU A 71 -7.39 5.65 -6.62
CA GLU A 71 -7.74 6.99 -7.06
C GLU A 71 -7.50 7.10 -8.57
N GLN A 72 -8.50 7.56 -9.30
CA GLN A 72 -8.43 7.70 -10.75
C GLN A 72 -9.05 9.03 -11.16
N GLU A 73 -8.38 9.72 -12.06
CA GLU A 73 -8.99 10.82 -12.79
C GLU A 73 -9.91 10.29 -13.87
N SER A 74 -11.04 10.97 -14.09
CA SER A 74 -12.10 10.55 -15.01
C SER A 74 -11.63 10.31 -16.45
N ILE A 75 -10.54 10.97 -16.84
CA ILE A 75 -9.92 10.93 -18.17
C ILE A 75 -8.82 9.86 -18.31
N PHE A 76 -8.29 9.32 -17.21
CA PHE A 76 -7.20 8.34 -17.17
C PHE A 76 -7.59 7.00 -16.53
N ARG A 77 -8.88 6.69 -16.51
CA ARG A 77 -9.40 5.49 -15.86
C ARG A 77 -8.86 4.19 -16.48
N VAL A 78 -8.45 3.27 -15.63
CA VAL A 78 -8.08 1.90 -16.00
C VAL A 78 -9.08 0.95 -15.39
N ALA A 79 -9.63 0.06 -16.22
CA ALA A 79 -10.40 -1.09 -15.72
C ALA A 79 -9.40 -2.12 -15.19
N LEU A 80 -9.45 -2.34 -13.87
CA LEU A 80 -8.71 -3.39 -13.16
C LEU A 80 -9.46 -4.72 -13.22
#